data_AF-A0A7C3D7V8-F1
#
_entry.id   AF-A0A7C3D7V8-F1
#
_cell.length_a   1.000
_cell.length_b   1.000
_cell.length_c   1.000
_cell.angle_alpha   90.00
_cell.angle_beta   90.00
_cell.angle_gamma   90.00
#
_symmetry.space_group_name_H-M   'P 1'
#
loop_
_entity.id
_entity.type
_entity.pdbx_description
1 polymer ?
#
loop_
_entity_poly.entity_id
_entity_poly.type
_entity_poly.pdbx_seq_one_letter_code
_entity_poly.pdbx_strand_id
1 'polypeptide(L)'
;MDRLLLGLGGLALAFSVLFFIAYNWNEIGRLAKFALVEASIVLAIAAYWKLDSDGTTGKTALLVATILVGVLLALFGQTYQTGADPWQLFFNWALLILPWALIGRFPAIWILWIALLNLSIVLYQQTP
;
A
#
# COMPACT_ATOMS: atom_id res chain seq x y z
N MET A 1 2.00 33.35 -1.12
CA MET A 1 3.22 32.92 -0.41
C MET A 1 2.91 31.85 0.63
N ASP A 2 1.74 31.90 1.26
CA ASP A 2 1.30 30.99 2.33
C ASP A 2 1.19 29.53 1.91
N ARG A 3 0.78 29.26 0.66
CA ARG A 3 0.66 27.88 0.13
C ARG A 3 2.01 27.18 -0.05
N LEU A 4 3.08 27.94 -0.32
CA LEU A 4 4.45 27.41 -0.41
C LEU A 4 5.04 27.15 0.97
N LEU A 5 4.79 28.04 1.95
CA LEU A 5 5.21 27.87 3.34
C LEU A 5 4.49 26.68 4.01
N LEU A 6 3.18 26.52 3.77
CA LEU A 6 2.42 25.35 4.21
C LEU A 6 2.92 24.06 3.55
N GLY A 7 3.26 24.11 2.25
CA GLY A 7 3.85 22.99 1.53
C GLY A 7 5.22 22.60 2.08
N LEU A 8 6.10 23.57 2.31
CA LEU A 8 7.44 23.37 2.90
C LEU A 8 7.37 22.87 4.34
N GLY A 9 6.49 23.44 5.16
CA GLY A 9 6.27 22.99 6.53
C GLY A 9 5.71 21.57 6.58
N GLY A 10 4.75 21.24 5.72
CA GLY A 10 4.21 19.89 5.58
C GLY A 10 5.26 18.88 5.12
N LEU A 11 6.10 19.25 4.13
CA LEU A 11 7.21 18.43 3.66
C LEU A 11 8.26 18.22 4.76
N ALA A 12 8.62 19.25 5.51
CA ALA A 12 9.58 19.15 6.61
C ALA A 12 9.08 18.21 7.72
N LEU A 13 7.79 18.30 8.07
CA LEU A 13 7.16 17.37 9.02
C LEU A 13 7.12 15.94 8.47
N ALA A 14 6.77 15.77 7.19
CA ALA A 14 6.78 14.46 6.55
C ALA A 14 8.18 13.83 6.55
N PHE A 15 9.21 14.61 6.23
CA PHE A 15 10.61 14.17 6.30
C PHE A 15 11.06 13.85 7.72
N SER A 16 10.65 14.66 8.71
CA SER A 16 10.96 14.39 10.12
C SER A 16 10.39 13.05 10.57
N VAL A 17 9.13 12.77 10.23
CA VAL A 17 8.48 11.49 10.52
C VAL A 17 9.19 10.35 9.79
N LEU A 18 9.48 10.51 8.48
CA LEU A 18 10.21 9.51 7.70
C LEU A 18 11.59 9.17 8.28
N PHE A 19 12.40 10.18 8.63
CA PHE A 19 13.72 9.97 9.22
C PHE A 19 13.63 9.33 10.61
N PHE A 20 12.64 9.72 11.42
CA PHE A 20 12.42 9.11 12.73
C PHE A 20 12.07 7.62 12.61
N ILE A 21 11.21 7.27 11.64
CA ILE A 21 10.84 5.88 11.37
C ILE A 21 12.04 5.10 10.82
N ALA A 22 12.78 5.68 9.88
CA ALA A 22 13.95 5.03 9.27
C ALA A 22 15.08 4.80 10.29
N TYR A 23 15.35 5.79 11.15
CA TYR A 23 16.36 5.69 12.21
C TYR A 23 15.99 4.61 13.23
N ASN A 24 14.72 4.59 13.67
CA ASN A 24 14.24 3.59 14.62
C ASN A 24 13.88 2.25 13.95
N TRP A 25 14.05 2.07 12.63
CA TRP A 25 13.54 0.90 11.90
C TRP A 25 14.02 -0.44 12.46
N ASN A 26 15.24 -0.51 12.97
CA ASN A 26 15.79 -1.73 13.56
C ASN A 26 15.29 -1.98 14.99
N GLU A 27 14.92 -0.94 15.73
CA GLU A 27 14.39 -1.04 17.11
C GLU A 27 12.86 -1.07 17.18
N ILE A 28 12.18 -0.63 16.12
CA ILE A 28 10.73 -0.71 16.00
C ILE A 28 10.33 -2.19 15.95
N GLY A 29 9.62 -2.62 17.00
CA GLY A 29 9.03 -3.95 17.08
C GLY A 29 8.10 -4.21 15.89
N ARG A 30 8.00 -5.48 15.48
CA ARG A 30 7.20 -5.94 14.33
C ARG A 30 5.80 -5.31 14.27
N LEU A 31 5.10 -5.29 15.40
CA LEU A 31 3.75 -4.71 15.54
C LEU A 31 3.70 -3.23 15.16
N ALA A 32 4.71 -2.44 15.51
CA ALA A 32 4.75 -1.02 15.20
C ALA A 32 5.01 -0.78 13.70
N LYS A 33 5.77 -1.64 13.01
CA LYS A 33 5.90 -1.59 11.55
C LYS A 33 4.56 -1.87 10.86
N PHE A 34 3.82 -2.87 11.33
CA PHE A 34 2.47 -3.15 10.82
C PHE A 34 1.51 -2.00 11.09
N ALA A 35 1.46 -1.50 12.33
CA ALA A 35 0.59 -0.38 12.72
C ALA A 35 0.85 0.87 11.86
N LEU A 36 2.10 1.10 11.46
CA LEU A 36 2.48 2.22 10.60
C LEU A 36 1.95 2.07 9.17
N VAL A 37 2.06 0.88 8.60
CA VAL A 37 1.50 0.60 7.26
C VAL A 37 -0.02 0.64 7.31
N GLU A 38 -0.65 0.03 8.32
CA GLU A 38 -2.10 0.08 8.52
C GLU A 38 -2.62 1.51 8.71
N ALA A 39 -1.96 2.33 9.53
CA ALA A 39 -2.30 3.74 9.69
C ALA A 39 -2.21 4.50 8.35
N SER A 40 -1.21 4.17 7.53
CA SER A 40 -1.07 4.75 6.18
C SER A 40 -2.21 4.33 5.25
N ILE A 41 -2.66 3.08 5.33
CA ILE A 41 -3.83 2.59 4.58
C ILE A 41 -5.09 3.34 5.02
N VAL A 42 -5.34 3.43 6.33
CA VAL A 42 -6.51 4.14 6.88
C VAL A 42 -6.50 5.61 6.46
N LEU A 43 -5.34 6.27 6.48
CA LEU A 43 -5.19 7.65 5.99
C LEU A 43 -5.48 7.75 4.49
N ALA A 44 -5.04 6.79 3.68
CA ALA A 44 -5.34 6.77 2.24
C ALA A 44 -6.84 6.57 1.96
N ILE A 45 -7.52 5.70 2.71
CA ILE A 45 -8.99 5.54 2.63
C ILE A 45 -9.70 6.81 3.09
N ALA A 46 -9.27 7.39 4.22
CA ALA A 46 -9.86 8.63 4.71
C ALA A 46 -9.66 9.79 3.72
N ALA A 47 -8.51 9.84 3.05
CA ALA A 47 -8.27 10.77 1.96
C ALA A 47 -9.17 10.49 0.76
N TYR A 48 -9.43 9.23 0.40
CA TYR A 48 -10.39 8.87 -0.64
C TYR A 48 -11.82 9.34 -0.33
N TRP A 49 -12.25 9.31 0.93
CA TRP A 49 -13.57 9.82 1.34
C TRP A 49 -13.63 11.34 1.41
N LYS A 50 -12.51 11.98 1.79
CA LYS A 50 -12.42 13.43 1.99
C LYS A 50 -12.15 14.19 0.70
N LEU A 51 -11.45 13.57 -0.24
CA LEU A 51 -11.31 14.04 -1.61
C LEU A 51 -12.49 13.52 -2.43
N ASP A 52 -12.86 14.28 -3.45
CA ASP A 52 -13.96 13.92 -4.32
C ASP A 52 -13.77 12.51 -4.90
N SER A 53 -14.64 11.58 -4.48
CA SER A 53 -14.55 10.14 -4.79
C SER A 53 -14.63 9.89 -6.30
N ASP A 54 -15.31 10.75 -7.04
CA ASP A 54 -15.42 10.67 -8.51
C ASP A 54 -14.22 11.30 -9.24
N GLY A 55 -13.50 12.19 -8.56
CA GLY A 55 -12.31 12.86 -9.06
C GLY A 55 -11.11 11.92 -9.20
N THR A 56 -10.22 12.24 -10.15
CA THR A 56 -8.96 11.52 -10.38
C THR A 56 -8.13 11.39 -9.11
N THR A 57 -8.20 12.38 -8.21
CA THR A 57 -7.43 12.40 -6.97
C THR A 57 -7.94 11.41 -5.93
N GLY A 58 -9.26 11.21 -5.80
CA GLY A 58 -9.84 10.16 -4.96
C GLY A 58 -9.44 8.76 -5.45
N LYS A 59 -9.54 8.52 -6.77
CA LYS A 59 -9.10 7.27 -7.40
C LYS A 59 -7.60 7.00 -7.21
N THR A 60 -6.80 8.05 -7.19
CA THR A 60 -5.36 7.94 -6.90
C THR A 60 -5.12 7.54 -5.43
N ALA A 61 -5.88 8.09 -4.48
CA ALA A 61 -5.79 7.68 -3.08
C ALA A 61 -6.19 6.20 -2.89
N LEU A 62 -7.21 5.73 -3.61
CA LEU A 62 -7.60 4.32 -3.61
C LEU A 62 -6.52 3.40 -4.21
N LEU A 63 -5.83 3.85 -5.25
CA LEU A 63 -4.68 3.14 -5.83
C LEU A 63 -3.52 3.09 -4.82
N VAL A 64 -3.24 4.18 -4.12
CA VAL A 64 -2.22 4.21 -3.05
C VAL A 64 -2.56 3.20 -1.95
N ALA A 65 -3.81 3.14 -1.51
CA ALA A 65 -4.25 2.15 -0.53
C ALA A 65 -4.04 0.70 -1.04
N THR A 66 -4.39 0.44 -2.30
CA THR A 66 -4.14 -0.84 -2.98
C THR A 66 -2.65 -1.24 -2.94
N ILE A 67 -1.75 -0.30 -3.19
CA ILE A 67 -0.29 -0.52 -3.13
C ILE A 67 0.16 -0.77 -1.69
N LEU A 68 -0.35 0.00 -0.73
CA LEU A 68 0.00 -0.16 0.68
C LEU A 68 -0.42 -1.52 1.25
N VAL A 69 -1.52 -2.11 0.79
CA VAL A 69 -1.90 -3.49 1.11
C VAL A 69 -0.81 -4.48 0.65
N GLY A 70 -0.24 -4.28 -0.53
CA GLY A 70 0.89 -5.07 -1.02
C GLY A 70 2.15 -4.89 -0.17
N VAL A 71 2.43 -3.65 0.26
CA VAL A 71 3.54 -3.36 1.20
C VAL A 71 3.35 -4.09 2.53
N LEU A 72 2.11 -4.13 3.05
CA LEU A 72 1.78 -4.86 4.29
C LEU A 72 2.05 -6.36 4.13
N LEU A 73 1.63 -6.96 3.01
CA LEU A 73 1.90 -8.37 2.72
C LEU A 73 3.39 -8.65 2.53
N ALA A 74 4.12 -7.77 1.85
CA ALA A 74 5.58 -7.90 1.70
C ALA A 74 6.30 -7.79 3.05
N LEU A 75 5.88 -6.86 3.90
CA LEU A 75 6.37 -6.72 5.27
C LEU A 75 6.06 -7.98 6.08
N PHE A 76 4.88 -8.57 5.90
CA PHE A 76 4.49 -9.83 6.52
C PHE A 76 5.40 -10.98 6.09
N GLY A 77 5.59 -11.18 4.79
CA GLY A 77 6.49 -12.21 4.25
C GLY A 77 7.93 -12.06 4.75
N GLN A 78 8.45 -10.83 4.81
CA GLN A 78 9.79 -10.55 5.35
C GLN A 78 9.87 -10.80 6.86
N THR A 79 8.85 -10.41 7.62
CA THR A 79 8.87 -10.46 9.09
C THR A 79 8.68 -11.88 9.63
N TYR A 80 7.83 -12.66 8.98
CA TYR A 80 7.50 -14.01 9.42
C TYR A 80 8.31 -15.08 8.71
N GLN A 81 9.21 -14.71 7.77
CA GLN A 81 9.95 -15.64 6.90
C GLN A 81 9.08 -16.85 6.57
N THR A 82 7.84 -16.59 6.18
CA THR A 82 6.95 -17.64 5.73
C THR A 82 7.66 -18.19 4.51
N GLY A 83 8.20 -19.41 4.59
CA GLY A 83 8.66 -20.18 3.42
C GLY A 83 7.52 -20.51 2.46
N ALA A 84 6.43 -19.73 2.52
CA ALA A 84 5.34 -19.70 1.58
C ALA A 84 5.86 -19.10 0.29
N ASP A 85 5.50 -19.74 -0.80
CA ASP A 85 5.97 -19.37 -2.10
C ASP A 85 5.54 -17.94 -2.47
N PRO A 86 6.35 -17.22 -3.26
CA PRO A 86 6.03 -15.88 -3.74
C PRO A 86 4.64 -15.79 -4.40
N TRP A 87 4.17 -16.86 -5.06
CA TRP A 87 2.87 -16.87 -5.73
C TRP A 87 1.70 -16.66 -4.77
N GLN A 88 1.77 -17.18 -3.53
CA GLN A 88 0.70 -17.01 -2.54
C GLN A 88 0.58 -15.56 -2.10
N LEU A 89 1.71 -14.85 -1.99
CA LEU A 89 1.73 -13.44 -1.60
C LEU A 89 1.04 -12.56 -2.64
N PHE A 90 1.36 -12.75 -3.93
CA PHE A 90 0.71 -12.01 -5.02
C PHE A 90 -0.76 -12.41 -5.20
N PHE A 91 -1.11 -13.69 -4.98
CA PHE A 91 -2.48 -14.15 -5.06
C PHE A 91 -3.36 -13.58 -3.94
N ASN A 92 -2.88 -13.62 -2.70
CA ASN A 92 -3.56 -13.01 -1.55
C ASN A 92 -3.72 -11.50 -1.74
N TRP A 93 -2.70 -10.83 -2.31
CA TRP A 93 -2.80 -9.42 -2.66
C TRP A 93 -3.91 -9.17 -3.68
N ALA A 94 -3.96 -9.94 -4.78
CA ALA A 94 -5.02 -9.86 -5.78
C ALA A 94 -6.41 -10.09 -5.16
N LEU A 95 -6.56 -11.04 -4.25
CA LEU A 95 -7.83 -11.34 -3.59
C LEU A 95 -8.28 -10.17 -2.69
N LEU A 96 -7.36 -9.58 -1.91
CA LEU A 96 -7.67 -8.47 -1.02
C LEU A 96 -8.07 -7.20 -1.76
N ILE A 97 -7.51 -6.94 -2.95
CA ILE A 97 -7.80 -5.73 -3.72
C ILE A 97 -9.04 -5.89 -4.62
N LEU A 98 -9.58 -7.09 -4.78
CA LEU A 98 -10.76 -7.37 -5.59
C LEU A 98 -11.98 -6.51 -5.22
N PRO A 99 -12.40 -6.39 -3.94
CA PRO A 99 -13.49 -5.49 -3.57
C PRO A 99 -13.17 -4.02 -3.87
N TRP A 100 -11.91 -3.61 -3.78
CA TRP A 100 -11.47 -2.25 -4.07
C TRP A 100 -11.52 -1.93 -5.57
N ALA A 101 -11.19 -2.91 -6.42
CA ALA A 101 -11.31 -2.81 -7.88
C ALA A 101 -12.77 -2.66 -8.34
N LEU A 102 -13.68 -3.36 -7.67
CA LEU A 102 -15.13 -3.27 -7.93
C LEU A 102 -15.70 -1.91 -7.52
N ILE A 103 -15.35 -1.43 -6.32
CA ILE A 103 -15.88 -0.17 -5.77
C ILE A 103 -15.26 1.03 -6.49
N GLY A 104 -13.94 1.01 -6.74
CA GLY A 104 -13.20 2.15 -7.26
C GLY A 104 -13.49 2.53 -8.71
N ARG A 105 -14.09 1.62 -9.50
CA ARG A 105 -14.35 1.75 -10.95
C ARG A 105 -13.18 2.36 -11.73
N PHE A 106 -11.95 2.15 -11.25
CA PHE A 106 -10.75 2.79 -11.78
C PHE A 106 -9.97 1.76 -12.62
N PRO A 107 -9.78 2.00 -13.93
CA PRO A 107 -9.13 1.05 -14.82
C PRO A 107 -7.73 0.63 -14.34
N ALA A 108 -6.98 1.53 -13.69
CA ALA A 108 -5.64 1.23 -13.21
C ALA A 108 -5.63 0.13 -12.13
N ILE A 109 -6.65 0.07 -11.26
CA ILE A 109 -6.74 -0.98 -10.23
C ILE A 109 -7.02 -2.33 -10.89
N TRP A 110 -7.84 -2.36 -11.94
CA TRP A 110 -8.08 -3.56 -12.74
C TRP A 110 -6.82 -4.06 -13.45
N ILE A 111 -6.05 -3.15 -14.05
CA ILE A 111 -4.77 -3.50 -14.69
C ILE A 111 -3.82 -4.10 -13.66
N LEU A 112 -3.71 -3.48 -12.48
CA LEU A 112 -2.88 -3.98 -11.38
C LEU A 112 -3.35 -5.36 -10.91
N TRP A 113 -4.66 -5.57 -10.76
CA TRP A 113 -5.23 -6.86 -10.37
C TRP A 113 -4.94 -7.97 -11.38
N ILE A 114 -5.12 -7.71 -12.68
CA ILE A 114 -4.80 -8.66 -13.75
C ILE A 114 -3.30 -8.97 -13.75
N ALA A 115 -2.44 -7.95 -13.58
CA ALA A 115 -1.00 -8.13 -13.52
C ALA A 115 -0.58 -9.01 -12.33
N LEU A 116 -1.17 -8.80 -11.15
CA LEU A 116 -0.91 -9.61 -9.96
C LEU A 116 -1.33 -11.06 -10.15
N LEU A 117 -2.51 -11.31 -10.74
CA LEU A 117 -2.93 -12.68 -11.03
C LEU A 117 -2.00 -13.36 -12.04
N ASN A 118 -1.61 -12.67 -13.12
CA ASN A 118 -0.65 -13.21 -14.08
C ASN A 118 0.68 -13.54 -13.39
N LEU A 119 1.20 -12.64 -12.57
CA LEU A 119 2.43 -12.85 -11.83
C LEU A 119 2.32 -14.05 -10.87
N SER A 120 1.18 -14.18 -10.19
CA SER A 120 0.89 -15.32 -9.30
C SER A 120 0.93 -16.64 -10.06
N ILE A 121 0.28 -16.71 -11.23
CA ILE A 121 0.26 -17.92 -12.08
C ILE A 121 1.65 -18.26 -12.60
N VAL A 122 2.40 -17.25 -13.07
CA VAL A 122 3.77 -17.44 -13.57
C VAL A 122 4.69 -17.97 -12.47
N LEU A 123 4.63 -17.39 -11.27
CA LEU A 123 5.41 -17.85 -10.13
C LEU A 123 5.00 -19.25 -9.66
N TYR A 124 3.71 -19.56 -9.72
CA TYR A 124 3.20 -20.92 -9.43
C TYR A 124 3.79 -21.95 -10.40
N GLN A 125 3.85 -21.64 -11.70
CA GLN A 125 4.47 -22.52 -12.70
C GLN A 125 5.98 -22.68 -12.54
N GLN A 126 6.66 -21.69 -11.95
CA GLN A 126 8.09 -21.72 -11.68
C GLN A 126 8.44 -22.43 -10.36
N THR A 127 7.44 -22.76 -9.54
CA THR A 127 7.64 -23.49 -8.29
C THR A 127 7.78 -24.99 -8.65
N PRO A 128 8.92 -25.64 -8.33
CA PRO A 128 9.27 -26.99 -8.79
C PRO A 128 8.45 -28.12 -8.16
#